data_AF-R6AKA6-F1
#
_entry.id   AF-R6AKA6-F1
#
_cell.length_a   1.000
_cell.length_b   1.000
_cell.length_c   1.000
_cell.angle_alpha   90.00
_cell.angle_beta   90.00
_cell.angle_gamma   90.00
#
_symmetry.space_group_name_H-M   'P 1'
#
loop_
_entity.id
_entity.type
_entity.pdbx_description
1 polymer ?
#
loop_
_entity_poly.entity_id
_entity_poly.type
_entity_poly.pdbx_seq_one_letter_code
_entity_poly.pdbx_strand_id
1 'polypeptide(L)'
;MFIIPYLVLAGVVLLFFAVTCLMIFGLPGKKKNAEPIMADLDKTMEIPTISKEKAAASPIAGKPAVDDATEILPIIEKDDAEEEKTRVFAKKDFENTAPFEAVASAKKSPFPPEPAPKILEDHPKVDTLEEYFVRHFLNRYGAVSRTVEQDTRKVTHHLIEKLAMSDRELVDTLTHIMVQEAMQNAQRTYVMMPTPVVLAMVSDAFSDVAHGNRSDTKTILAYDALKAMPRMEETGFHALSLLLIFHYSRNTDNVDALHLKKYTEKYITPFVGELPNEYSGYQQLEYLHCISLENKEDPFGQVLHDSYPFVFAFRGCMKSELEAVRPSWPAGVIVNSLYNSYYKLAAVDEAMLTSLLDDLGIEDAVMRSTLQALAESRPAPYDRKEMSYILGRISPDLVKLQDAWDTSLLRRSSLTLMGMYIAKICIRETIGEDFDLSHWM
;
A
#
# COMPACT_ATOMS: atom_id res chain seq x y z
N MET A 1 53.27 -38.59 5.74
CA MET A 1 53.29 -37.43 4.82
C MET A 1 51.86 -36.85 4.70
N PHE A 2 51.28 -36.34 5.81
CA PHE A 2 49.86 -35.93 5.86
C PHE A 2 49.60 -34.65 6.71
N ILE A 3 50.63 -33.85 6.99
CA ILE A 3 50.50 -32.64 7.83
C ILE A 3 50.39 -31.35 6.98
N ILE A 4 50.85 -31.41 5.73
CA ILE A 4 50.95 -30.27 4.83
C ILE A 4 49.57 -29.70 4.40
N PRO A 5 48.52 -30.50 4.11
CA PRO A 5 47.24 -29.93 3.66
C PRO A 5 46.50 -29.14 4.75
N TYR A 6 46.62 -29.57 6.01
CA TYR A 6 45.94 -28.94 7.15
C TYR A 6 46.59 -27.62 7.57
N LEU A 7 47.92 -27.49 7.40
CA LEU A 7 48.62 -26.24 7.65
C LEU A 7 48.25 -25.15 6.63
N VAL A 8 48.07 -25.55 5.35
CA VAL A 8 47.62 -24.62 4.31
C VAL A 8 46.19 -24.18 4.57
N LEU A 9 45.29 -25.10 4.95
CA LEU A 9 43.91 -24.77 5.26
C LEU A 9 43.81 -23.85 6.50
N ALA A 10 44.58 -24.10 7.55
CA ALA A 10 44.65 -23.25 8.73
C ALA A 10 45.18 -21.84 8.39
N GLY A 11 46.17 -21.75 7.50
CA GLY A 11 46.71 -20.48 7.01
C GLY A 11 45.66 -19.65 6.26
N VAL A 12 44.86 -20.28 5.40
CA VAL A 12 43.78 -19.62 4.64
C VAL A 12 42.68 -19.12 5.57
N VAL A 13 42.29 -19.90 6.59
CA VAL A 13 41.26 -19.49 7.57
C VAL A 13 41.73 -18.31 8.41
N LEU A 14 42.98 -18.31 8.85
CA LEU A 14 43.55 -17.19 9.60
C LEU A 14 43.64 -15.91 8.76
N LEU A 15 44.00 -16.03 7.48
CA LEU A 15 44.09 -14.89 6.58
C LEU A 15 42.70 -14.32 6.26
N PHE A 16 41.70 -15.17 6.07
CA PHE A 16 40.30 -14.76 5.92
C PHE A 16 39.82 -13.99 7.16
N PHE A 17 40.08 -14.51 8.36
CA PHE A 17 39.71 -13.85 9.61
C PHE A 17 40.39 -12.48 9.78
N ALA A 18 41.68 -12.38 9.44
CA ALA A 18 42.44 -11.14 9.51
C ALA A 18 41.89 -10.06 8.56
N VAL A 19 41.51 -10.45 7.34
CA VAL A 19 40.91 -9.53 6.34
C VAL A 19 39.51 -9.09 6.79
N THR A 20 38.69 -10.00 7.31
CA THR A 20 37.37 -9.61 7.85
C THR A 20 37.49 -8.72 9.09
N CYS A 21 38.47 -8.95 9.97
CA CYS A 21 38.72 -8.07 11.10
C CYS A 21 39.21 -6.68 10.65
N LEU A 22 40.03 -6.59 9.61
CA LEU A 22 40.47 -5.30 9.04
C LEU A 22 39.33 -4.52 8.38
N MET A 23 38.42 -5.22 7.70
CA MET A 23 37.21 -4.62 7.11
C MET A 23 36.24 -4.09 8.18
N ILE A 24 36.07 -4.82 9.28
CA ILE A 24 35.10 -4.47 10.34
C ILE A 24 35.66 -3.42 11.30
N PHE A 25 36.95 -3.50 11.65
CA PHE A 25 37.53 -2.63 12.68
C PHE A 25 38.34 -1.45 12.13
N GLY A 26 38.66 -1.42 10.84
CA GLY A 26 39.46 -0.36 10.22
C GLY A 26 40.90 -0.29 10.76
N LEU A 27 41.83 0.28 9.98
CA LEU A 27 43.21 0.48 10.43
C LEU A 27 43.28 1.55 11.55
N PRO A 28 44.07 1.33 12.62
CA PRO A 28 44.14 2.28 13.73
C PRO A 28 44.94 3.53 13.33
N GLY A 29 44.22 4.61 13.03
CA GLY A 29 44.76 5.94 12.81
C GLY A 29 45.25 6.60 14.10
N LYS A 30 46.41 7.26 14.02
CA LYS A 30 47.16 7.95 15.08
C LYS A 30 46.31 8.88 15.99
N LYS A 31 46.54 8.77 17.29
CA LYS A 31 46.16 9.74 18.35
C LYS A 31 46.65 11.17 18.03
N LYS A 32 45.77 12.16 18.21
CA LYS A 32 46.12 13.54 18.59
C LYS A 32 45.18 14.01 19.71
N ASN A 33 45.78 14.67 20.70
CA ASN A 33 45.22 15.17 21.98
C ASN A 33 44.10 16.22 21.78
N ALA A 34 43.01 16.18 22.59
CA ALA A 34 42.67 17.05 23.74
C ALA A 34 42.47 18.54 23.36
N GLU A 35 41.43 19.31 23.74
CA GLU A 35 40.49 19.32 24.89
C GLU A 35 39.42 20.45 24.66
N PRO A 36 38.61 20.94 25.64
CA PRO A 36 37.18 20.70 25.88
C PRO A 36 36.24 21.90 25.59
N ILE A 37 34.92 21.78 25.85
CA ILE A 37 34.05 22.73 26.61
C ILE A 37 32.56 22.34 26.51
N MET A 38 31.85 22.53 27.63
CA MET A 38 30.46 22.17 27.95
C MET A 38 29.38 23.09 27.34
N ALA A 39 28.14 22.58 27.41
CA ALA A 39 26.84 23.27 27.46
C ALA A 39 26.31 23.91 26.16
N ASP A 40 25.16 23.43 25.66
CA ASP A 40 23.89 24.10 25.92
C ASP A 40 22.68 23.20 25.59
N LEU A 41 21.61 23.43 26.33
CA LEU A 41 20.28 22.85 26.22
C LEU A 41 19.48 23.49 25.06
N ASP A 42 18.32 22.88 24.80
CA ASP A 42 17.17 23.42 24.05
C ASP A 42 17.29 23.60 22.53
N LYS A 43 16.51 22.77 21.81
CA LYS A 43 15.85 23.19 20.58
C LYS A 43 14.53 22.43 20.37
N THR A 44 13.47 23.09 20.82
CA THR A 44 12.10 23.00 20.32
C THR A 44 12.12 23.16 18.79
N MET A 45 11.53 22.22 18.07
CA MET A 45 11.27 22.34 16.63
C MET A 45 10.07 23.25 16.42
N GLU A 46 10.31 24.48 15.99
CA GLU A 46 9.31 25.32 15.33
C GLU A 46 9.46 25.22 13.80
N ILE A 47 8.30 25.07 13.16
CA ILE A 47 8.07 24.96 11.72
C ILE A 47 8.20 26.34 11.07
N PRO A 48 8.77 26.46 9.86
CA PRO A 48 8.44 27.57 8.98
C PRO A 48 7.91 27.12 7.61
N THR A 49 6.62 27.37 7.44
CA THR A 49 5.95 28.12 6.37
C THR A 49 6.67 28.29 5.02
N ILE A 50 5.95 27.87 3.98
CA ILE A 50 6.21 28.14 2.57
C ILE A 50 5.92 29.61 2.25
N SER A 51 6.89 30.30 1.64
CA SER A 51 6.67 31.51 0.85
C SER A 51 7.23 31.33 -0.56
N LYS A 52 6.37 31.67 -1.53
CA LYS A 52 6.61 31.73 -2.98
C LYS A 52 7.68 32.77 -3.30
N GLU A 53 8.60 32.48 -4.23
CA GLU A 53 8.72 33.28 -5.46
C GLU A 53 9.59 32.60 -6.53
N LYS A 54 9.29 32.98 -7.77
CA LYS A 54 9.75 32.41 -9.04
C LYS A 54 11.01 33.10 -9.54
N ALA A 55 11.70 32.38 -10.43
CA ALA A 55 12.56 32.86 -11.53
C ALA A 55 14.03 33.18 -11.20
N ALA A 56 14.93 32.36 -11.72
CA ALA A 56 15.73 32.70 -12.90
C ALA A 56 16.64 31.53 -13.30
N ALA A 57 16.76 31.31 -14.60
CA ALA A 57 17.64 30.33 -15.22
C ALA A 57 19.12 30.74 -15.13
N SER A 58 20.03 29.76 -15.06
CA SER A 58 21.41 29.90 -15.55
C SER A 58 22.14 28.53 -15.68
N PRO A 59 23.24 28.47 -16.45
CA PRO A 59 23.54 27.36 -17.35
C PRO A 59 24.59 26.35 -16.85
N ILE A 60 24.73 25.30 -17.66
CA ILE A 60 25.70 24.19 -17.66
C ILE A 60 27.17 24.67 -17.71
N ALA A 61 28.05 24.06 -16.90
CA ALA A 61 29.37 23.53 -17.32
C ALA A 61 30.17 22.91 -16.14
N GLY A 62 30.67 21.68 -16.34
CA GLY A 62 31.73 21.07 -15.52
C GLY A 62 31.65 19.54 -15.44
N LYS A 63 32.30 18.82 -16.38
CA LYS A 63 32.45 17.35 -16.35
C LYS A 63 33.37 16.90 -15.20
N PRO A 64 33.06 15.80 -14.49
CA PRO A 64 34.03 15.10 -13.66
C PRO A 64 34.90 14.13 -14.49
N ALA A 65 36.15 13.97 -14.07
CA ALA A 65 37.09 12.98 -14.59
C ALA A 65 36.83 11.60 -13.95
N VAL A 66 36.98 10.58 -14.78
CA VAL A 66 36.70 9.15 -14.55
C VAL A 66 37.93 8.45 -13.96
N ASP A 67 37.72 7.44 -13.11
CA ASP A 67 38.73 6.40 -12.82
C ASP A 67 38.10 5.02 -13.03
N ASP A 68 38.84 4.17 -13.76
CA ASP A 68 38.43 2.94 -14.45
C ASP A 68 38.41 1.72 -13.53
N ALA A 69 37.25 1.07 -13.33
CA ALA A 69 37.19 -0.32 -12.84
C ALA A 69 35.86 -1.06 -13.11
N THR A 70 35.14 -0.77 -14.20
CA THR A 70 34.03 -1.64 -14.65
C THR A 70 33.86 -1.55 -16.17
N GLU A 71 34.44 -2.50 -16.89
CA GLU A 71 34.34 -2.60 -18.35
C GLU A 71 32.97 -3.19 -18.75
N ILE A 72 32.26 -2.46 -19.60
CA ILE A 72 31.06 -2.93 -20.29
C ILE A 72 31.52 -3.77 -21.49
N LEU A 73 31.01 -5.00 -21.62
CA LEU A 73 31.32 -5.89 -22.73
C LEU A 73 31.05 -5.20 -24.09
N PRO A 74 32.01 -5.19 -25.04
CA PRO A 74 31.82 -4.54 -26.32
C PRO A 74 30.80 -5.32 -27.16
N ILE A 75 29.87 -4.58 -27.76
CA ILE A 75 28.98 -5.09 -28.80
C ILE A 75 29.84 -5.39 -30.03
N ILE A 76 29.78 -6.63 -30.51
CA ILE A 76 30.43 -7.05 -31.75
C ILE A 76 29.69 -6.38 -32.91
N GLU A 77 30.28 -5.32 -33.46
CA GLU A 77 29.89 -4.79 -34.76
C GLU A 77 30.48 -5.69 -35.86
N LYS A 78 29.60 -6.26 -36.68
CA LYS A 78 29.96 -6.87 -37.96
C LYS A 78 29.62 -5.85 -39.04
N ASP A 79 30.65 -5.23 -39.61
CA ASP A 79 30.56 -4.56 -40.90
C ASP A 79 30.49 -5.60 -42.02
N ASP A 80 29.47 -5.51 -42.88
CA ASP A 80 29.65 -5.31 -44.32
C ASP A 80 28.30 -5.27 -45.06
N ALA A 81 28.10 -4.16 -45.79
CA ALA A 81 27.34 -4.02 -47.04
C ALA A 81 25.83 -4.31 -47.05
N GLU A 82 25.02 -3.26 -46.89
CA GLU A 82 24.12 -2.65 -47.90
C GLU A 82 23.24 -1.60 -47.21
N GLU A 83 23.44 -0.33 -47.56
CA GLU A 83 22.71 0.81 -46.98
C GLU A 83 21.21 0.80 -47.36
N GLU A 84 20.35 0.19 -46.54
CA GLU A 84 18.95 0.65 -46.45
C GLU A 84 18.91 1.93 -45.62
N LYS A 85 19.06 3.07 -46.32
CA LYS A 85 18.93 4.41 -45.73
C LYS A 85 17.52 4.59 -45.15
N THR A 86 17.41 4.66 -43.83
CA THR A 86 16.27 5.30 -43.16
C THR A 86 16.16 6.75 -43.65
N ARG A 87 15.25 7.00 -44.58
CA ARG A 87 14.89 8.35 -45.04
C ARG A 87 14.12 9.05 -43.94
N VAL A 88 14.67 10.17 -43.46
CA VAL A 88 13.90 11.17 -42.70
C VAL A 88 13.05 11.93 -43.71
N PHE A 89 11.73 11.73 -43.67
CA PHE A 89 10.80 12.42 -44.55
C PHE A 89 10.67 13.89 -44.13
N ALA A 90 10.89 14.80 -45.08
CA ALA A 90 10.62 16.22 -44.88
C ALA A 90 9.12 16.50 -45.12
N LYS A 91 8.59 17.58 -44.56
CA LYS A 91 7.17 17.98 -44.69
C LYS A 91 6.68 18.06 -46.15
N LYS A 92 7.59 18.29 -47.10
CA LYS A 92 7.35 18.36 -48.55
C LYS A 92 7.17 16.98 -49.20
N ASP A 93 7.62 15.90 -48.56
CA ASP A 93 7.43 14.52 -49.03
C ASP A 93 5.99 14.02 -48.80
N PHE A 94 5.23 14.72 -47.95
CA PHE A 94 3.81 14.46 -47.69
C PHE A 94 2.86 15.34 -48.52
N GLU A 95 3.36 16.33 -49.26
CA GLU A 95 2.53 17.23 -50.07
C GLU A 95 2.14 16.63 -51.43
N ASN A 96 2.78 15.51 -51.83
CA ASN A 96 2.52 14.81 -53.10
C ASN A 96 1.84 13.44 -52.96
N THR A 97 1.34 13.08 -51.78
CA THR A 97 0.42 11.94 -51.68
C THR A 97 -0.93 12.34 -52.26
N ALA A 98 -1.22 11.81 -53.45
CA ALA A 98 -2.56 11.82 -54.03
C ALA A 98 -3.60 11.42 -52.97
N PRO A 99 -4.83 11.99 -53.00
CA PRO A 99 -5.86 11.65 -52.05
C PRO A 99 -6.02 10.13 -51.99
N PHE A 100 -6.16 9.61 -50.77
CA PHE A 100 -6.19 8.21 -50.40
C PHE A 100 -7.31 7.43 -51.15
N GLU A 101 -7.10 7.09 -52.42
CA GLU A 101 -7.90 6.13 -53.17
C GLU A 101 -7.37 4.71 -52.92
N ALA A 102 -7.29 4.32 -51.64
CA ALA A 102 -6.87 2.97 -51.23
C ALA A 102 -8.02 2.18 -50.57
N VAL A 103 -9.27 2.51 -50.84
CA VAL A 103 -10.43 1.72 -50.36
C VAL A 103 -10.83 0.63 -51.37
N ALA A 104 -10.39 0.73 -52.64
CA ALA A 104 -10.81 -0.22 -53.68
C ALA A 104 -10.00 -1.54 -53.72
N SER A 105 -8.73 -1.57 -53.26
CA SER A 105 -7.90 -2.78 -53.32
C SER A 105 -7.87 -3.60 -52.02
N ALA A 106 -8.39 -3.05 -50.90
CA ALA A 106 -8.45 -3.73 -49.60
C ALA A 106 -9.39 -4.95 -49.57
N LYS A 107 -10.24 -5.14 -50.60
CA LYS A 107 -11.15 -6.30 -50.73
C LYS A 107 -10.43 -7.64 -50.93
N LYS A 108 -9.10 -7.67 -51.11
CA LYS A 108 -8.29 -8.90 -51.28
C LYS A 108 -7.28 -9.17 -50.16
N SER A 109 -7.27 -8.36 -49.10
CA SER A 109 -6.53 -8.70 -47.89
C SER A 109 -7.25 -9.84 -47.16
N PRO A 110 -6.53 -10.88 -46.67
CA PRO A 110 -7.12 -11.87 -45.75
C PRO A 110 -7.73 -11.24 -44.50
N PHE A 111 -7.29 -10.01 -44.17
CA PHE A 111 -7.76 -9.20 -43.05
C PHE A 111 -8.43 -7.94 -43.59
N PRO A 112 -9.77 -7.85 -43.63
CA PRO A 112 -10.44 -6.62 -44.00
C PRO A 112 -10.04 -5.51 -43.01
N PRO A 113 -9.92 -4.25 -43.46
CA PRO A 113 -9.62 -3.13 -42.56
C PRO A 113 -10.71 -3.03 -41.48
N GLU A 114 -10.30 -2.71 -40.25
CA GLU A 114 -11.24 -2.52 -39.15
C GLU A 114 -12.28 -1.45 -39.52
N PRO A 115 -13.57 -1.67 -39.16
CA PRO A 115 -14.60 -0.68 -39.41
C PRO A 115 -14.27 0.63 -38.71
N ALA A 116 -14.48 1.76 -39.39
CA ALA A 116 -14.26 3.09 -38.83
C ALA A 116 -15.02 3.27 -37.51
N PRO A 117 -14.48 4.07 -36.55
CA PRO A 117 -15.14 4.29 -35.28
C PRO A 117 -16.54 4.88 -35.50
N LYS A 118 -17.53 4.31 -34.80
CA LYS A 118 -18.92 4.73 -34.94
C LYS A 118 -19.11 6.08 -34.24
N ILE A 119 -19.29 7.13 -35.03
CA ILE A 119 -19.67 8.45 -34.54
C ILE A 119 -21.17 8.40 -34.21
N LEU A 120 -21.52 8.75 -32.98
CA LEU A 120 -22.92 8.84 -32.56
C LEU A 120 -23.51 10.13 -33.10
N GLU A 121 -24.39 10.05 -34.09
CA GLU A 121 -25.07 11.22 -34.67
C GLU A 121 -26.38 11.55 -33.92
N ASP A 122 -27.00 10.55 -33.27
CA ASP A 122 -28.23 10.67 -32.48
C ASP A 122 -27.97 10.35 -30.99
N HIS A 123 -28.84 10.82 -30.09
CA HIS A 123 -28.83 10.40 -28.68
C HIS A 123 -29.09 8.88 -28.58
N PRO A 124 -28.09 8.07 -28.19
CA PRO A 124 -28.25 6.64 -28.11
C PRO A 124 -29.13 6.26 -26.92
N LYS A 125 -29.86 5.14 -27.04
CA LYS A 125 -30.53 4.50 -25.90
C LYS A 125 -29.51 3.82 -24.99
N VAL A 126 -29.84 3.67 -23.71
CA VAL A 126 -28.99 3.01 -22.71
C VAL A 126 -28.63 1.57 -23.12
N ASP A 127 -29.62 0.75 -23.51
CA ASP A 127 -29.38 -0.63 -23.98
C ASP A 127 -28.39 -0.69 -25.15
N THR A 128 -28.45 0.29 -26.05
CA THR A 128 -27.55 0.37 -27.20
C THR A 128 -26.13 0.73 -26.76
N LEU A 129 -25.98 1.60 -25.76
CA LEU A 129 -24.67 1.95 -25.18
C LEU A 129 -24.05 0.75 -24.45
N GLU A 130 -24.84 0.02 -23.67
CA GLU A 130 -24.37 -1.20 -22.98
C GLU A 130 -23.78 -2.20 -23.99
N GLU A 131 -24.51 -2.50 -25.07
CA GLU A 131 -24.01 -3.41 -26.11
C GLU A 131 -22.76 -2.85 -26.81
N TYR A 132 -22.65 -1.53 -26.97
CA TYR A 132 -21.42 -0.91 -27.50
C TYR A 132 -20.23 -1.09 -26.57
N PHE A 133 -20.39 -0.93 -25.25
CA PHE A 133 -19.31 -1.15 -24.29
C PHE A 133 -18.85 -2.60 -24.27
N VAL A 134 -19.79 -3.55 -24.27
CA VAL A 134 -19.47 -4.98 -24.33
C VAL A 134 -18.72 -5.28 -25.62
N ARG A 135 -19.25 -4.87 -26.77
CA ARG A 135 -18.62 -5.16 -28.07
C ARG A 135 -17.25 -4.50 -28.22
N HIS A 136 -17.10 -3.27 -27.73
CA HIS A 136 -15.82 -2.57 -27.76
C HIS A 136 -14.75 -3.32 -26.95
N PHE A 137 -15.10 -3.79 -25.75
CA PHE A 137 -14.20 -4.59 -24.92
C PHE A 137 -13.79 -5.89 -25.62
N LEU A 138 -14.74 -6.65 -26.16
CA LEU A 138 -14.46 -7.93 -26.82
C LEU A 138 -13.60 -7.76 -28.07
N ASN A 139 -13.87 -6.74 -28.87
CA ASN A 139 -13.11 -6.47 -30.11
C ASN A 139 -11.66 -6.03 -29.85
N ARG A 140 -11.31 -5.61 -28.62
CA ARG A 140 -9.94 -5.25 -28.24
C ARG A 140 -9.02 -6.47 -28.15
N TYR A 141 -9.57 -7.68 -28.06
CA TYR A 141 -8.83 -8.92 -27.93
C TYR A 141 -9.02 -9.80 -29.18
N GLY A 142 -7.94 -10.38 -29.70
CA GLY A 142 -7.98 -11.14 -30.94
C GLY A 142 -8.79 -12.45 -30.88
N ALA A 143 -8.94 -13.04 -29.69
CA ALA A 143 -9.78 -14.21 -29.45
C ALA A 143 -10.34 -14.14 -28.03
N VAL A 144 -11.66 -14.37 -27.89
CA VAL A 144 -12.36 -14.26 -26.60
C VAL A 144 -13.22 -15.50 -26.35
N SER A 145 -13.19 -16.02 -25.12
CA SER A 145 -14.02 -17.16 -24.72
C SER A 145 -15.45 -16.71 -24.39
N ARG A 146 -16.39 -17.68 -24.36
CA ARG A 146 -17.77 -17.42 -23.91
C ARG A 146 -17.83 -16.93 -22.46
N THR A 147 -16.91 -17.38 -21.60
CA THR A 147 -16.85 -16.94 -20.20
C THR A 147 -16.49 -15.46 -20.13
N VAL A 148 -15.49 -15.01 -20.87
CA VAL A 148 -15.11 -13.59 -20.93
C VAL A 148 -16.25 -12.73 -21.46
N GLU A 149 -16.98 -13.20 -22.49
CA GLU A 149 -18.17 -12.49 -22.96
C GLU A 149 -19.24 -12.35 -21.85
N GLN A 150 -19.55 -13.44 -21.15
CA GLN A 150 -20.52 -13.44 -20.06
C GLN A 150 -20.10 -12.54 -18.90
N ASP A 151 -18.84 -12.60 -18.48
CA ASP A 151 -18.29 -11.78 -17.41
C ASP A 151 -18.28 -10.30 -17.79
N THR A 152 -17.92 -9.98 -19.04
CA THR A 152 -17.98 -8.61 -19.59
C THR A 152 -19.40 -8.07 -19.58
N ARG A 153 -20.39 -8.86 -20.04
CA ARG A 153 -21.81 -8.46 -20.01
C ARG A 153 -22.28 -8.23 -18.57
N LYS A 154 -21.97 -9.16 -17.67
CA LYS A 154 -22.34 -9.10 -16.25
C LYS A 154 -21.82 -7.83 -15.58
N VAL A 155 -20.52 -7.54 -15.71
CA VAL A 155 -19.93 -6.34 -15.09
C VAL A 155 -20.48 -5.08 -15.73
N THR A 156 -20.59 -5.01 -17.06
CA THR A 156 -21.11 -3.80 -17.74
C THR A 156 -22.52 -3.47 -17.29
N HIS A 157 -23.40 -4.48 -17.26
CA HIS A 157 -24.77 -4.32 -16.79
C HIS A 157 -24.82 -3.84 -15.34
N HIS A 158 -24.06 -4.49 -14.45
CA HIS A 158 -24.01 -4.16 -13.03
C HIS A 158 -23.50 -2.72 -12.78
N LEU A 159 -22.47 -2.29 -13.52
CA LEU A 159 -21.91 -0.95 -13.42
C LEU A 159 -22.93 0.12 -13.82
N ILE A 160 -23.66 -0.10 -14.92
CA ILE A 160 -24.68 0.84 -15.41
C ILE A 160 -25.87 0.90 -14.45
N GLU A 161 -26.34 -0.25 -13.97
CA GLU A 161 -27.46 -0.34 -13.02
C GLU A 161 -27.15 0.39 -11.71
N LYS A 162 -25.95 0.22 -11.15
CA LYS A 162 -25.56 0.81 -9.85
C LYS A 162 -25.43 2.34 -9.89
N LEU A 163 -25.29 2.96 -11.06
CA LEU A 163 -25.22 4.43 -11.16
C LEU A 163 -26.52 5.11 -10.72
N ALA A 164 -27.67 4.44 -10.81
CA ALA A 164 -28.97 4.97 -10.35
C ALA A 164 -29.31 6.39 -10.85
N MET A 165 -28.91 6.71 -12.09
CA MET A 165 -29.17 7.99 -12.77
C MET A 165 -30.42 7.92 -13.65
N SER A 166 -30.95 9.07 -14.06
CA SER A 166 -31.95 9.11 -15.13
C SER A 166 -31.34 8.73 -16.48
N ASP A 167 -32.11 8.14 -17.40
CA ASP A 167 -31.62 7.69 -18.72
C ASP A 167 -30.83 8.77 -19.48
N ARG A 168 -31.26 10.04 -19.38
CA ARG A 168 -30.59 11.15 -20.05
C ARG A 168 -29.23 11.44 -19.43
N GLU A 169 -29.17 11.58 -18.10
CA GLU A 169 -27.92 11.83 -17.38
C GLU A 169 -26.94 10.67 -17.55
N LEU A 170 -27.46 9.45 -17.57
CA LEU A 170 -26.69 8.23 -17.79
C LEU A 170 -26.04 8.22 -19.17
N VAL A 171 -26.78 8.56 -20.23
CA VAL A 171 -26.24 8.68 -21.60
C VAL A 171 -25.17 9.77 -21.66
N ASP A 172 -25.43 10.94 -21.09
CA ASP A 172 -24.47 12.05 -21.08
C ASP A 172 -23.19 11.68 -20.30
N THR A 173 -23.31 10.93 -19.20
CA THR A 173 -22.19 10.45 -18.38
C THR A 173 -21.39 9.36 -19.09
N LEU A 174 -22.06 8.35 -19.64
CA LEU A 174 -21.41 7.23 -20.33
C LEU A 174 -20.76 7.65 -21.65
N THR A 175 -21.22 8.72 -22.30
CA THR A 175 -20.56 9.24 -23.51
C THR A 175 -19.26 9.98 -23.22
N HIS A 176 -18.97 10.28 -21.94
CA HIS A 176 -17.77 10.97 -21.54
C HIS A 176 -16.52 10.07 -21.58
N ILE A 177 -15.46 10.52 -22.25
CA ILE A 177 -14.25 9.70 -22.51
C ILE A 177 -13.61 9.10 -21.25
N MET A 178 -13.48 9.85 -20.14
CA MET A 178 -12.90 9.29 -18.91
C MET A 178 -13.77 8.18 -18.30
N VAL A 179 -15.10 8.28 -18.43
CA VAL A 179 -16.04 7.27 -17.93
C VAL A 179 -15.97 6.03 -18.82
N GLN A 180 -15.81 6.20 -20.15
CA GLN A 180 -15.61 5.07 -21.06
C GLN A 180 -14.31 4.33 -20.78
N GLU A 181 -13.22 5.05 -20.50
CA GLU A 181 -11.96 4.43 -20.12
C GLU A 181 -12.05 3.74 -18.75
N ALA A 182 -12.71 4.37 -17.78
CA ALA A 182 -12.99 3.78 -16.48
C ALA A 182 -13.82 2.48 -16.61
N MET A 183 -14.86 2.48 -17.45
CA MET A 183 -15.66 1.30 -17.79
C MET A 183 -14.79 0.16 -18.33
N GLN A 184 -13.90 0.45 -19.29
CA GLN A 184 -12.99 -0.56 -19.85
C GLN A 184 -12.04 -1.14 -18.81
N ASN A 185 -11.51 -0.29 -17.93
CA ASN A 185 -10.61 -0.71 -16.87
C ASN A 185 -11.34 -1.54 -15.79
N ALA A 186 -12.57 -1.18 -15.46
CA ALA A 186 -13.45 -1.95 -14.57
C ALA A 186 -13.77 -3.33 -15.16
N GLN A 187 -14.19 -3.37 -16.45
CA GLN A 187 -14.42 -4.61 -17.19
C GLN A 187 -13.19 -5.50 -17.17
N ARG A 188 -12.01 -4.93 -17.46
CA ARG A 188 -10.75 -5.67 -17.48
C ARG A 188 -10.41 -6.26 -16.12
N THR A 189 -10.53 -5.47 -15.06
CA THR A 189 -10.26 -5.92 -13.69
C THR A 189 -11.15 -7.11 -13.33
N TYR A 190 -12.46 -7.00 -13.53
CA TYR A 190 -13.40 -8.07 -13.20
C TYR A 190 -13.19 -9.33 -14.06
N VAL A 191 -12.99 -9.18 -15.37
CA VAL A 191 -12.77 -10.32 -16.26
C VAL A 191 -11.48 -11.08 -15.90
N MET A 192 -10.46 -10.39 -15.41
CA MET A 192 -9.22 -11.04 -14.95
C MET A 192 -9.38 -11.73 -13.59
N MET A 193 -10.32 -11.28 -12.76
CA MET A 193 -10.56 -11.80 -11.41
C MET A 193 -12.06 -11.73 -11.06
N PRO A 194 -12.88 -12.69 -11.53
CA PRO A 194 -14.34 -12.57 -11.49
C PRO A 194 -14.95 -12.93 -10.13
N THR A 195 -14.44 -12.34 -9.04
CA THR A 195 -14.95 -12.54 -7.67
C THR A 195 -16.04 -11.52 -7.31
N PRO A 196 -16.95 -11.84 -6.37
CA PRO A 196 -17.95 -10.89 -5.90
C PRO A 196 -17.35 -9.60 -5.31
N VAL A 197 -16.23 -9.73 -4.58
CA VAL A 197 -15.51 -8.60 -3.98
C VAL A 197 -14.98 -7.68 -5.07
N VAL A 198 -14.30 -8.22 -6.09
CA VAL A 198 -13.78 -7.40 -7.19
C VAL A 198 -14.90 -6.71 -7.97
N LEU A 199 -16.02 -7.40 -8.22
CA LEU A 199 -17.19 -6.78 -8.88
C LEU A 199 -17.67 -5.54 -8.12
N ALA A 200 -17.78 -5.65 -6.80
CA ALA A 200 -18.22 -4.55 -5.96
C ALA A 200 -17.17 -3.43 -5.92
N MET A 201 -15.88 -3.78 -5.77
CA MET A 201 -14.77 -2.82 -5.77
C MET A 201 -14.71 -1.97 -7.05
N VAL A 202 -14.74 -2.62 -8.22
CA VAL A 202 -14.72 -1.88 -9.50
C VAL A 202 -15.98 -1.06 -9.69
N SER A 203 -17.10 -1.51 -9.13
CA SER A 203 -18.37 -0.79 -9.19
C SER A 203 -18.36 0.49 -8.37
N ASP A 204 -17.76 0.47 -7.19
CA ASP A 204 -17.61 1.67 -6.37
C ASP A 204 -16.61 2.65 -6.97
N ALA A 205 -15.47 2.15 -7.44
CA ALA A 205 -14.49 3.00 -8.12
C ALA A 205 -15.07 3.62 -9.39
N PHE A 206 -15.83 2.85 -10.18
CA PHE A 206 -16.51 3.38 -11.36
C PHE A 206 -17.58 4.41 -11.00
N SER A 207 -18.37 4.15 -9.95
CA SER A 207 -19.38 5.09 -9.46
C SER A 207 -18.75 6.41 -9.01
N ASP A 208 -17.63 6.36 -8.30
CA ASP A 208 -16.88 7.55 -7.89
C ASP A 208 -16.37 8.36 -9.09
N VAL A 209 -15.96 7.69 -10.18
CA VAL A 209 -15.57 8.36 -11.43
C VAL A 209 -16.76 8.98 -12.16
N ALA A 210 -17.89 8.26 -12.21
CA ALA A 210 -19.07 8.68 -12.95
C ALA A 210 -19.82 9.85 -12.28
N HIS A 211 -19.86 9.88 -10.95
CA HIS A 211 -20.54 10.94 -10.18
C HIS A 211 -19.62 12.11 -9.81
N GLY A 212 -18.31 11.90 -9.76
CA GLY A 212 -17.36 12.88 -9.25
C GLY A 212 -16.92 13.92 -10.29
N ASN A 213 -16.42 15.06 -9.83
CA ASN A 213 -15.81 16.05 -10.72
C ASN A 213 -14.36 15.68 -11.03
N ARG A 214 -13.86 16.10 -12.20
CA ARG A 214 -12.48 15.80 -12.63
C ARG A 214 -11.38 16.40 -11.74
N SER A 215 -11.72 17.44 -10.97
CA SER A 215 -10.81 18.11 -10.04
C SER A 215 -10.78 17.47 -8.65
N ASP A 216 -11.75 16.61 -8.34
CA ASP A 216 -11.88 16.08 -6.99
C ASP A 216 -10.86 14.96 -6.78
N THR A 217 -10.11 15.02 -5.69
CA THR A 217 -9.07 14.03 -5.34
C THR A 217 -9.62 12.61 -5.42
N LYS A 218 -10.82 12.39 -4.87
CA LYS A 218 -11.50 11.09 -4.86
C LYS A 218 -11.74 10.54 -6.27
N THR A 219 -12.21 11.37 -7.21
CA THR A 219 -12.44 10.97 -8.61
C THR A 219 -11.14 10.58 -9.30
N ILE A 220 -10.06 11.34 -9.07
CA ILE A 220 -8.75 11.07 -9.64
C ILE A 220 -8.20 9.74 -9.10
N LEU A 221 -8.26 9.55 -7.78
CA LEU A 221 -7.83 8.30 -7.13
C LEU A 221 -8.65 7.09 -7.60
N ALA A 222 -9.97 7.24 -7.77
CA ALA A 222 -10.84 6.19 -8.28
C ALA A 222 -10.48 5.77 -9.71
N TYR A 223 -10.22 6.77 -10.56
CA TYR A 223 -9.82 6.55 -11.94
C TYR A 223 -8.43 5.90 -12.04
N ASP A 224 -7.46 6.34 -11.24
CA ASP A 224 -6.12 5.74 -11.20
C ASP A 224 -6.14 4.34 -10.58
N ALA A 225 -6.98 4.10 -9.57
CA ALA A 225 -7.20 2.78 -9.01
C ALA A 225 -7.72 1.80 -10.06
N LEU A 226 -8.71 2.19 -10.87
CA LEU A 226 -9.20 1.37 -11.99
C LEU A 226 -8.10 1.04 -13.00
N LYS A 227 -7.11 1.91 -13.20
CA LYS A 227 -5.94 1.61 -14.04
C LYS A 227 -4.94 0.66 -13.38
N ALA A 228 -4.84 0.68 -12.05
CA ALA A 228 -3.90 -0.15 -11.30
C ALA A 228 -4.42 -1.58 -11.10
N MET A 229 -5.69 -1.72 -10.69
CA MET A 229 -6.29 -3.01 -10.29
C MET A 229 -6.18 -4.15 -11.33
N PRO A 230 -6.29 -3.95 -12.66
CA PRO A 230 -6.10 -5.04 -13.63
C PRO A 230 -4.70 -5.67 -13.62
N ARG A 231 -3.74 -4.99 -13.00
CA ARG A 231 -2.35 -5.42 -12.89
C ARG A 231 -2.03 -5.89 -11.47
N MET A 232 -3.03 -6.12 -10.64
CA MET A 232 -2.88 -6.56 -9.25
C MET A 232 -3.47 -7.95 -9.06
N GLU A 233 -2.95 -8.66 -8.07
CA GLU A 233 -3.54 -9.91 -7.56
C GLU A 233 -4.38 -9.64 -6.31
N GLU A 234 -5.26 -10.59 -5.95
CA GLU A 234 -6.13 -10.49 -4.78
C GLU A 234 -5.32 -10.35 -3.48
N THR A 235 -4.18 -11.04 -3.43
CA THR A 235 -3.18 -10.94 -2.37
C THR A 235 -2.68 -9.50 -2.16
N GLY A 236 -2.62 -8.71 -3.24
CA GLY A 236 -2.27 -7.30 -3.20
C GLY A 236 -3.33 -6.48 -2.47
N PHE A 237 -4.62 -6.71 -2.73
CA PHE A 237 -5.71 -6.03 -2.03
C PHE A 237 -5.71 -6.33 -0.54
N HIS A 238 -5.43 -7.58 -0.16
CA HIS A 238 -5.33 -8.00 1.23
C HIS A 238 -4.13 -7.34 1.95
N ALA A 239 -2.97 -7.28 1.29
CA ALA A 239 -1.80 -6.59 1.83
C ALA A 239 -2.07 -5.09 2.07
N LEU A 240 -2.69 -4.40 1.11
CA LEU A 240 -3.08 -3.00 1.26
C LEU A 240 -4.09 -2.81 2.40
N SER A 241 -5.05 -3.73 2.52
CA SER A 241 -6.06 -3.70 3.58
C SER A 241 -5.45 -3.81 4.98
N LEU A 242 -4.53 -4.77 5.18
CA LEU A 242 -3.82 -4.91 6.46
C LEU A 242 -2.96 -3.69 6.79
N LEU A 243 -2.27 -3.11 5.80
CA LEU A 243 -1.51 -1.87 6.00
C LEU A 243 -2.44 -0.73 6.45
N LEU A 244 -3.63 -0.58 5.85
CA LEU A 244 -4.58 0.46 6.23
C LEU A 244 -5.06 0.26 7.67
N ILE A 245 -5.42 -0.99 8.00
CA ILE A 245 -5.93 -1.37 9.31
C ILE A 245 -4.91 -1.06 10.41
N PHE A 246 -3.62 -1.37 10.23
CA PHE A 246 -2.64 -1.22 11.30
C PHE A 246 -1.91 0.12 11.36
N HIS A 247 -1.65 0.77 10.22
CA HIS A 247 -0.93 2.05 10.21
C HIS A 247 -1.85 3.27 10.25
N TYR A 248 -3.09 3.14 9.79
CA TYR A 248 -3.98 4.29 9.57
C TYR A 248 -5.31 4.17 10.33
N SER A 249 -5.50 3.11 11.11
CA SER A 249 -6.66 2.94 11.97
C SER A 249 -6.25 2.46 13.35
N ARG A 250 -7.02 2.87 14.37
CA ARG A 250 -6.86 2.40 15.74
C ARG A 250 -8.24 2.11 16.30
N ASN A 251 -8.46 0.89 16.80
CA ASN A 251 -9.72 0.52 17.44
C ASN A 251 -9.60 0.68 18.95
N THR A 252 -10.35 1.61 19.52
CA THR A 252 -10.32 1.95 20.95
C THR A 252 -10.75 0.82 21.86
N ASP A 253 -11.48 -0.17 21.35
CA ASP A 253 -12.02 -1.29 22.13
C ASP A 253 -11.00 -2.41 22.36
N ASN A 254 -9.83 -2.33 21.73
CA ASN A 254 -8.76 -3.36 21.82
C ASN A 254 -8.01 -3.32 23.17
N VAL A 255 -8.74 -3.43 24.29
CA VAL A 255 -8.19 -3.27 25.65
C VAL A 255 -7.76 -4.60 26.29
N ASP A 256 -8.30 -5.73 25.84
CA ASP A 256 -8.03 -7.05 26.41
C ASP A 256 -7.92 -8.14 25.33
N ALA A 257 -7.58 -9.35 25.76
CA ALA A 257 -7.45 -10.51 24.87
C ALA A 257 -8.76 -10.89 24.17
N LEU A 258 -9.93 -10.65 24.80
CA LEU A 258 -11.23 -11.02 24.24
C LEU A 258 -11.61 -10.06 23.10
N HIS A 259 -11.45 -8.76 23.30
CA HIS A 259 -11.73 -7.74 22.31
C HIS A 259 -10.73 -7.83 21.16
N LEU A 260 -9.43 -8.02 21.44
CA LEU A 260 -8.43 -8.28 20.40
C LEU A 260 -8.73 -9.52 19.57
N LYS A 261 -9.27 -10.58 20.20
CA LYS A 261 -9.70 -11.77 19.45
C LYS A 261 -10.86 -11.47 18.51
N LYS A 262 -11.91 -10.79 18.99
CA LYS A 262 -13.05 -10.38 18.15
C LYS A 262 -12.61 -9.46 17.02
N TYR A 263 -11.69 -8.54 17.31
CA TYR A 263 -11.07 -7.67 16.32
C TYR A 263 -10.31 -8.47 15.27
N THR A 264 -9.53 -9.47 15.69
CA THR A 264 -8.80 -10.36 14.77
C THR A 264 -9.76 -11.11 13.85
N GLU A 265 -10.81 -11.72 14.39
CA GLU A 265 -11.80 -12.49 13.63
C GLU A 265 -12.48 -11.64 12.55
N LYS A 266 -12.70 -10.35 12.83
CA LYS A 266 -13.36 -9.43 11.91
C LYS A 266 -12.40 -8.77 10.92
N TYR A 267 -11.27 -8.24 11.37
CA TYR A 267 -10.41 -7.36 10.56
C TYR A 267 -9.14 -8.04 10.05
N ILE A 268 -8.75 -9.20 10.56
CA ILE A 268 -7.47 -9.85 10.20
C ILE A 268 -7.71 -11.15 9.46
N THR A 269 -8.57 -12.02 10.02
CA THR A 269 -8.88 -13.34 9.44
C THR A 269 -9.27 -13.29 7.97
N PRO A 270 -10.06 -12.31 7.46
CA PRO A 270 -10.39 -12.24 6.04
C PRO A 270 -9.19 -12.00 5.11
N PHE A 271 -8.11 -11.37 5.59
CA PHE A 271 -7.02 -10.89 4.74
C PHE A 271 -5.69 -11.64 4.95
N VAL A 272 -5.49 -12.27 6.11
CA VAL A 272 -4.19 -12.90 6.45
C VAL A 272 -3.88 -14.16 5.65
N GLY A 273 -4.90 -14.85 5.13
CA GLY A 273 -4.75 -16.15 4.46
C GLY A 273 -4.07 -16.09 3.10
N GLU A 274 -4.16 -14.95 2.41
CA GLU A 274 -3.74 -14.78 1.03
C GLU A 274 -2.91 -13.50 0.91
N LEU A 275 -1.62 -13.59 1.25
CA LEU A 275 -0.66 -12.50 1.13
C LEU A 275 0.38 -12.78 0.05
N PRO A 276 1.02 -11.76 -0.53
CA PRO A 276 2.06 -11.96 -1.53
C PRO A 276 3.23 -12.74 -0.91
N ASN A 277 3.46 -13.96 -1.39
CA ASN A 277 4.51 -14.84 -0.87
C ASN A 277 5.92 -14.41 -1.28
N GLU A 278 6.03 -13.60 -2.33
CA GLU A 278 7.30 -13.22 -2.94
C GLU A 278 7.56 -11.71 -2.81
N TYR A 279 8.85 -11.37 -2.71
CA TYR A 279 9.35 -9.99 -2.76
C TYR A 279 8.83 -9.23 -3.99
N SER A 280 8.69 -9.93 -5.12
CA SER A 280 8.18 -9.43 -6.40
C SER A 280 6.76 -8.84 -6.28
N GLY A 281 5.89 -9.44 -5.46
CA GLY A 281 4.51 -8.96 -5.30
C GLY A 281 4.44 -7.57 -4.68
N TYR A 282 5.28 -7.28 -3.68
CA TYR A 282 5.33 -5.94 -3.07
C TYR A 282 6.03 -4.93 -3.98
N GLN A 283 7.06 -5.35 -4.73
CA GLN A 283 7.67 -4.49 -5.74
C GLN A 283 6.68 -4.10 -6.84
N GLN A 284 5.77 -5.01 -7.20
CA GLN A 284 4.68 -4.72 -8.13
C GLN A 284 3.72 -3.68 -7.55
N LEU A 285 3.35 -3.80 -6.26
CA LEU A 285 2.52 -2.81 -5.59
C LEU A 285 3.21 -1.42 -5.54
N GLU A 286 4.53 -1.38 -5.34
CA GLU A 286 5.31 -0.14 -5.37
C GLU A 286 5.40 0.45 -6.79
N TYR A 287 5.64 -0.40 -7.79
CA TYR A 287 5.66 -0.02 -9.21
C TYR A 287 4.31 0.55 -9.66
N LEU A 288 3.21 -0.01 -9.15
CA LEU A 288 1.86 0.50 -9.38
C LEU A 288 1.54 1.73 -8.52
N HIS A 289 2.46 2.20 -7.67
CA HIS A 289 2.29 3.32 -6.76
C HIS A 289 1.16 3.13 -5.73
N CYS A 290 0.91 1.89 -5.30
CA CYS A 290 -0.02 1.57 -4.20
C CYS A 290 0.67 1.64 -2.83
N ILE A 291 1.97 1.32 -2.78
CA ILE A 291 2.78 1.42 -1.58
C ILE A 291 4.06 2.23 -1.85
N SER A 292 4.70 2.69 -0.79
CA SER A 292 6.06 3.21 -0.78
C SER A 292 6.90 2.32 0.14
N LEU A 293 8.07 1.87 -0.34
CA LEU A 293 8.99 1.13 0.52
C LEU A 293 9.89 2.07 1.30
N GLU A 294 9.85 1.95 2.61
CA GLU A 294 10.65 2.72 3.55
C GLU A 294 11.99 2.02 3.86
N ASN A 295 12.94 2.83 4.33
CA ASN A 295 14.23 2.33 4.81
C ASN A 295 14.12 1.76 6.22
N LYS A 296 13.15 2.24 7.01
CA LYS A 296 12.87 1.75 8.35
C LYS A 296 12.09 0.43 8.23
N GLU A 297 12.45 -0.53 9.07
CA GLU A 297 11.67 -1.76 9.23
C GLU A 297 10.87 -1.65 10.53
N ASP A 298 9.55 -1.83 10.43
CA ASP A 298 8.60 -1.84 11.52
C ASP A 298 7.96 -3.24 11.63
N PRO A 299 8.53 -4.12 12.49
CA PRO A 299 7.97 -5.44 12.77
C PRO A 299 6.53 -5.34 13.29
N PHE A 300 5.70 -6.34 13.00
CA PHE A 300 4.28 -6.30 13.36
C PHE A 300 4.05 -6.05 14.85
N GLY A 301 4.87 -6.70 15.70
CA GLY A 301 4.80 -6.52 17.14
C GLY A 301 5.17 -5.11 17.60
N GLN A 302 6.05 -4.40 16.88
CA GLN A 302 6.37 -3.00 17.16
C GLN A 302 5.20 -2.09 16.76
N VAL A 303 4.54 -2.36 15.64
CA VAL A 303 3.34 -1.62 15.22
C VAL A 303 2.25 -1.70 16.29
N LEU A 304 2.03 -2.89 16.87
CA LEU A 304 1.09 -3.05 17.99
C LEU A 304 1.56 -2.35 19.27
N HIS A 305 2.86 -2.42 19.58
CA HIS A 305 3.47 -1.77 20.74
C HIS A 305 3.27 -0.25 20.70
N ASP A 306 3.45 0.36 19.54
CA ASP A 306 3.31 1.80 19.33
C ASP A 306 1.83 2.23 19.22
N SER A 307 0.98 1.41 18.59
CA SER A 307 -0.45 1.74 18.37
C SER A 307 -1.31 1.57 19.62
N TYR A 308 -0.95 0.63 20.50
CA TYR A 308 -1.67 0.33 21.74
C TYR A 308 -0.70 0.27 22.94
N PRO A 309 -0.07 1.39 23.34
CA PRO A 309 0.97 1.40 24.36
C PRO A 309 0.54 0.80 25.69
N PHE A 310 -0.65 1.15 26.21
CA PHE A 310 -1.09 0.60 27.48
C PHE A 310 -1.43 -0.89 27.42
N VAL A 311 -1.63 -1.46 26.23
CA VAL A 311 -1.92 -2.88 26.04
C VAL A 311 -0.64 -3.70 25.89
N PHE A 312 0.36 -3.19 25.16
CA PHE A 312 1.58 -3.95 24.84
C PHE A 312 2.88 -3.39 25.44
N ALA A 313 3.01 -2.08 25.65
CA ALA A 313 4.23 -1.45 26.14
C ALA A 313 4.39 -1.47 27.67
N PHE A 314 3.31 -1.72 28.40
CA PHE A 314 3.32 -1.81 29.87
C PHE A 314 2.73 -3.13 30.34
N ARG A 315 3.26 -3.72 31.41
CA ARG A 315 2.70 -4.96 31.96
C ARG A 315 1.42 -4.72 32.76
N GLY A 316 1.25 -3.52 33.30
CA GLY A 316 0.15 -3.14 34.18
C GLY A 316 0.51 -3.26 35.65
N CYS A 317 -0.51 -3.25 36.50
CA CYS A 317 -0.38 -3.19 37.96
C CYS A 317 -1.09 -4.35 38.66
N MET A 318 -0.81 -4.51 39.94
CA MET A 318 -1.53 -5.47 40.79
C MET A 318 -2.91 -4.93 41.10
N LYS A 319 -3.90 -5.82 41.18
CA LYS A 319 -5.29 -5.42 41.49
C LYS A 319 -5.38 -4.62 42.80
N SER A 320 -4.61 -5.00 43.81
CA SER A 320 -4.53 -4.31 45.09
C SER A 320 -4.00 -2.87 44.98
N GLU A 321 -3.14 -2.58 44.01
CA GLU A 321 -2.64 -1.22 43.76
C GLU A 321 -3.76 -0.31 43.24
N LEU A 322 -4.64 -0.83 42.36
CA LEU A 322 -5.83 -0.11 41.88
C LEU A 322 -6.91 0.04 42.96
N GLU A 323 -7.12 -1.00 43.76
CA GLU A 323 -8.07 -0.98 44.88
C GLU A 323 -7.64 -0.02 46.00
N ALA A 324 -6.32 0.21 46.17
CA ALA A 324 -5.78 1.18 47.12
C ALA A 324 -6.07 2.63 46.70
N VAL A 325 -6.09 2.92 45.40
CA VAL A 325 -6.43 4.25 44.87
C VAL A 325 -7.94 4.48 44.93
N ARG A 326 -8.72 3.47 44.51
CA ARG A 326 -10.18 3.52 44.52
C ARG A 326 -10.72 2.14 44.94
N PRO A 327 -11.44 2.04 46.08
CA PRO A 327 -11.90 0.75 46.60
C PRO A 327 -12.91 0.01 45.70
N SER A 328 -13.64 0.73 44.84
CA SER A 328 -14.68 0.17 43.99
C SER A 328 -14.62 0.73 42.57
N TRP A 329 -14.52 -0.19 41.61
CA TRP A 329 -14.43 0.09 40.18
C TRP A 329 -15.67 -0.43 39.44
N PRO A 330 -16.24 0.35 38.50
CA PRO A 330 -17.29 -0.15 37.64
C PRO A 330 -16.86 -1.37 36.82
N ALA A 331 -17.82 -2.21 36.44
CA ALA A 331 -17.56 -3.39 35.62
C ALA A 331 -16.97 -2.98 34.26
N GLY A 332 -15.94 -3.70 33.80
CA GLY A 332 -15.28 -3.45 32.52
C GLY A 332 -14.17 -2.39 32.55
N VAL A 333 -14.02 -1.61 33.63
CA VAL A 333 -12.96 -0.60 33.74
C VAL A 333 -11.60 -1.21 34.03
N ILE A 334 -11.57 -2.26 34.85
CA ILE A 334 -10.36 -3.05 35.10
C ILE A 334 -10.42 -4.30 34.22
N VAL A 335 -9.40 -4.47 33.39
CA VAL A 335 -9.23 -5.60 32.48
C VAL A 335 -7.98 -6.40 32.82
N ASN A 336 -7.98 -7.67 32.45
CA ASN A 336 -6.81 -8.52 32.61
C ASN A 336 -5.73 -8.10 31.62
N SER A 337 -4.50 -7.94 32.09
CA SER A 337 -3.37 -7.71 31.22
C SER A 337 -3.09 -8.94 30.34
N LEU A 338 -2.59 -8.68 29.13
CA LEU A 338 -2.05 -9.74 28.26
C LEU A 338 -0.81 -10.41 28.91
N TYR A 339 -0.12 -9.67 29.78
CA TYR A 339 0.95 -10.18 30.63
C TYR A 339 0.33 -10.84 31.87
N ASN A 340 0.57 -12.13 32.06
CA ASN A 340 -0.04 -12.91 33.14
C ASN A 340 0.11 -12.26 34.52
N SER A 341 -0.95 -12.34 35.32
CA SER A 341 -1.02 -11.91 36.74
C SER A 341 -1.13 -10.39 36.98
N TYR A 342 -1.23 -9.57 35.93
CA TYR A 342 -1.42 -8.13 36.04
C TYR A 342 -2.79 -7.67 35.55
N TYR A 343 -3.17 -6.48 35.97
CA TYR A 343 -4.41 -5.80 35.62
C TYR A 343 -4.11 -4.43 35.02
N LYS A 344 -5.03 -3.94 34.20
CA LYS A 344 -4.94 -2.65 33.51
C LYS A 344 -6.27 -1.93 33.54
N LEU A 345 -6.22 -0.62 33.35
CA LEU A 345 -7.41 0.16 33.03
C LEU A 345 -7.77 -0.09 31.56
N ALA A 346 -9.05 -0.07 31.24
CA ALA A 346 -9.58 -0.26 29.89
C ALA A 346 -9.32 0.96 29.00
N ALA A 347 -8.05 1.22 28.74
CA ALA A 347 -7.56 2.30 27.90
C ALA A 347 -6.39 1.80 27.06
N VAL A 348 -6.34 2.25 25.81
CA VAL A 348 -5.29 1.86 24.85
C VAL A 348 -4.09 2.82 24.84
N ASP A 349 -4.34 4.11 25.08
CA ASP A 349 -3.35 5.19 25.13
C ASP A 349 -3.73 6.27 26.17
N GLU A 350 -2.88 7.28 26.33
CA GLU A 350 -3.04 8.35 27.31
C GLU A 350 -4.31 9.19 27.10
N ALA A 351 -4.69 9.43 25.84
CA ALA A 351 -5.90 10.17 25.50
C ALA A 351 -7.15 9.39 25.96
N MET A 352 -7.21 8.09 25.67
CA MET A 352 -8.30 7.22 26.12
C MET A 352 -8.33 7.05 27.63
N LEU A 353 -7.16 7.01 28.29
CA LEU A 353 -7.10 7.00 29.75
C LEU A 353 -7.70 8.28 30.32
N THR A 354 -7.36 9.44 29.76
CA THR A 354 -7.91 10.73 30.21
C THR A 354 -9.43 10.75 30.09
N SER A 355 -9.97 10.36 28.92
CA SER A 355 -11.42 10.26 28.70
C SER A 355 -12.08 9.29 29.70
N LEU A 356 -11.46 8.13 29.94
CA LEU A 356 -11.97 7.14 30.89
C LEU A 356 -12.01 7.72 32.32
N LEU A 357 -11.01 8.48 32.73
CA LEU A 357 -10.97 9.12 34.05
C LEU A 357 -12.03 10.23 34.18
N ASP A 358 -12.28 10.97 33.11
CA ASP A 358 -13.36 11.96 33.03
C ASP A 358 -14.73 11.29 33.17
N ASP A 359 -14.99 10.20 32.43
CA ASP A 359 -16.24 9.42 32.50
C ASP A 359 -16.49 8.81 33.89
N LEU A 360 -15.41 8.49 34.60
CA LEU A 360 -15.47 7.98 35.97
C LEU A 360 -15.65 9.08 37.04
N GLY A 361 -15.71 10.35 36.63
CA GLY A 361 -15.85 11.51 37.50
C GLY A 361 -14.65 11.73 38.43
N ILE A 362 -13.46 11.26 38.04
CA ILE A 362 -12.26 11.40 38.87
C ILE A 362 -11.63 12.76 38.57
N GLU A 363 -11.91 13.78 39.37
CA GLU A 363 -11.34 15.14 39.15
C GLU A 363 -10.07 15.40 39.98
N ASP A 364 -9.81 14.60 41.00
CA ASP A 364 -8.66 14.78 41.88
C ASP A 364 -7.33 14.58 41.12
N ALA A 365 -6.51 15.64 41.08
CA ALA A 365 -5.27 15.65 40.34
C ALA A 365 -4.24 14.62 40.87
N VAL A 366 -4.23 14.40 42.18
CA VAL A 366 -3.33 13.41 42.81
C VAL A 366 -3.75 12.00 42.43
N MET A 367 -5.05 11.70 42.47
CA MET A 367 -5.61 10.43 42.02
C MET A 367 -5.32 10.18 40.54
N ARG A 368 -5.55 11.17 39.66
CA ARG A 368 -5.24 11.06 38.22
C ARG A 368 -3.77 10.74 37.97
N SER A 369 -2.87 11.50 38.59
CA SER A 369 -1.42 11.28 38.45
C SER A 369 -1.00 9.90 38.96
N THR A 370 -1.61 9.42 40.04
CA THR A 370 -1.35 8.08 40.57
C THR A 370 -1.83 7.00 39.61
N LEU A 371 -3.03 7.14 39.03
CA LEU A 371 -3.57 6.18 38.06
C LEU A 371 -2.77 6.15 36.77
N GLN A 372 -2.30 7.31 36.29
CA GLN A 372 -1.39 7.39 35.15
C GLN A 372 -0.07 6.67 35.44
N ALA A 373 0.55 6.94 36.59
CA ALA A 373 1.78 6.25 36.99
C ALA A 373 1.59 4.72 37.15
N LEU A 374 0.40 4.27 37.54
CA LEU A 374 0.04 2.85 37.59
C LEU A 374 -0.19 2.25 36.19
N ALA A 375 -0.79 2.99 35.26
CA ALA A 375 -0.96 2.57 33.86
C ALA A 375 0.39 2.43 33.15
N GLU A 376 1.31 3.36 33.40
CA GLU A 376 2.70 3.36 32.91
C GLU A 376 3.65 2.50 33.77
N SER A 377 3.12 1.81 34.78
CA SER A 377 3.95 0.97 35.64
C SER A 377 4.47 -0.25 34.90
N ARG A 378 5.71 -0.63 35.22
CA ARG A 378 6.35 -1.86 34.73
C ARG A 378 6.42 -1.88 33.19
N PRO A 379 7.19 -0.96 32.57
CA PRO A 379 7.38 -0.96 31.12
C PRO A 379 7.96 -2.30 30.64
N ALA A 380 7.44 -2.77 29.52
CA ALA A 380 7.87 -3.96 28.80
C ALA A 380 8.54 -3.52 27.48
N PRO A 381 9.87 -3.70 27.35
CA PRO A 381 10.51 -3.47 26.05
C PRO A 381 9.97 -4.48 25.04
N TYR A 382 9.96 -4.10 23.76
CA TYR A 382 9.56 -5.01 22.70
C TYR A 382 10.50 -6.23 22.63
N ASP A 383 9.93 -7.42 22.80
CA ASP A 383 10.59 -8.70 22.52
C ASP A 383 9.73 -9.53 21.57
N ARG A 384 10.32 -9.97 20.46
CA ARG A 384 9.59 -10.66 19.39
C ARG A 384 9.02 -12.00 19.84
N LYS A 385 9.73 -12.73 20.71
CA LYS A 385 9.30 -14.08 21.16
C LYS A 385 8.18 -13.98 22.18
N GLU A 386 8.29 -13.05 23.13
CA GLU A 386 7.23 -12.75 24.09
C GLU A 386 5.97 -12.26 23.37
N MET A 387 6.12 -11.37 22.39
CA MET A 387 5.00 -10.90 21.57
C MET A 387 4.33 -12.05 20.83
N SER A 388 5.10 -12.91 20.15
CA SER A 388 4.55 -14.08 19.44
C SER A 388 3.79 -15.02 20.38
N TYR A 389 4.31 -15.24 21.59
CA TYR A 389 3.64 -16.03 22.62
C TYR A 389 2.32 -15.38 23.08
N ILE A 390 2.30 -14.07 23.29
CA ILE A 390 1.09 -13.33 23.68
C ILE A 390 0.03 -13.41 22.56
N LEU A 391 0.41 -13.09 21.33
CA LEU A 391 -0.48 -13.14 20.17
C LEU A 391 -1.05 -14.54 19.94
N GLY A 392 -0.21 -15.58 20.08
CA GLY A 392 -0.64 -16.97 19.95
C GLY A 392 -1.66 -17.44 20.99
N ARG A 393 -1.72 -16.81 22.17
CA ARG A 393 -2.76 -17.07 23.16
C ARG A 393 -4.09 -16.40 22.81
N ILE A 394 -4.07 -15.35 21.99
CA ILE A 394 -5.25 -14.60 21.57
C ILE A 394 -5.87 -15.25 20.33
N SER A 395 -5.07 -15.40 19.26
CA SER A 395 -5.52 -15.98 17.99
C SER A 395 -4.34 -16.53 17.18
N PRO A 396 -4.48 -17.72 16.55
CA PRO A 396 -3.46 -18.24 15.63
C PRO A 396 -3.26 -17.33 14.40
N ASP A 397 -4.28 -16.58 13.99
CA ASP A 397 -4.18 -15.69 12.83
C ASP A 397 -3.28 -14.48 13.09
N LEU A 398 -3.17 -14.02 14.35
CA LEU A 398 -2.20 -12.98 14.72
C LEU A 398 -0.75 -13.48 14.60
N VAL A 399 -0.51 -14.75 14.89
CA VAL A 399 0.83 -15.35 14.72
C VAL A 399 1.16 -15.49 13.25
N LYS A 400 0.20 -15.98 12.44
CA LYS A 400 0.37 -16.03 10.97
C LYS A 400 0.66 -14.65 10.40
N LEU A 401 -0.07 -13.63 10.86
CA LEU A 401 0.15 -12.25 10.44
C LEU A 401 1.54 -11.76 10.85
N GLN A 402 1.96 -11.99 12.10
CA GLN A 402 3.31 -11.63 12.54
C GLN A 402 4.38 -12.27 11.67
N ASP A 403 4.25 -13.56 11.39
CA ASP A 403 5.21 -14.28 10.55
C ASP A 403 5.23 -13.74 9.12
N ALA A 404 4.06 -13.55 8.50
CA ALA A 404 3.95 -13.01 7.15
C ALA A 404 4.48 -11.58 7.06
N TRP A 405 4.13 -10.72 8.02
CA TRP A 405 4.54 -9.31 8.06
C TRP A 405 6.04 -9.14 8.27
N ASP A 406 6.59 -9.86 9.25
CA ASP A 406 8.01 -9.76 9.60
C ASP A 406 8.92 -10.40 8.54
N THR A 407 8.43 -11.36 7.76
CA THR A 407 9.21 -12.02 6.70
C THR A 407 9.07 -11.35 5.34
N SER A 408 7.96 -10.65 5.09
CA SER A 408 7.69 -9.96 3.82
C SER A 408 8.06 -8.47 3.86
N LEU A 409 7.83 -7.77 2.75
CA LEU A 409 8.04 -6.33 2.65
C LEU A 409 6.96 -5.49 3.35
N LEU A 410 5.93 -6.10 3.96
CA LEU A 410 4.92 -5.38 4.75
C LEU A 410 5.57 -4.53 5.85
N ARG A 411 6.57 -5.07 6.56
CA ARG A 411 7.32 -4.33 7.59
C ARG A 411 8.03 -3.07 7.10
N ARG A 412 8.14 -2.87 5.79
CA ARG A 412 8.77 -1.71 5.16
C ARG A 412 7.80 -0.92 4.31
N SER A 413 6.52 -1.27 4.29
CA SER A 413 5.56 -0.68 3.37
C SER A 413 4.73 0.38 4.08
N SER A 414 4.61 1.56 3.47
CA SER A 414 3.56 2.53 3.80
C SER A 414 2.62 2.72 2.62
N LEU A 415 1.37 3.12 2.88
CA LEU A 415 0.37 3.29 1.83
C LEU A 415 0.51 4.66 1.17
N THR A 416 0.38 4.66 -0.15
CA THR A 416 0.08 5.90 -0.89
C THR A 416 -1.41 6.21 -0.81
N LEU A 417 -1.83 7.42 -1.21
CA LEU A 417 -3.26 7.76 -1.29
C LEU A 417 -4.06 6.79 -2.17
N MET A 418 -3.47 6.32 -3.27
CA MET A 418 -4.12 5.33 -4.14
C MET A 418 -4.22 3.96 -3.46
N GLY A 419 -3.17 3.54 -2.74
CA GLY A 419 -3.21 2.32 -1.94
C GLY A 419 -4.27 2.37 -0.83
N MET A 420 -4.37 3.52 -0.13
CA MET A 420 -5.40 3.74 0.89
C MET A 420 -6.81 3.67 0.30
N TYR A 421 -7.02 4.27 -0.88
CA TYR A 421 -8.31 4.22 -1.57
C TYR A 421 -8.71 2.78 -1.93
N ILE A 422 -7.79 2.01 -2.55
CA ILE A 422 -8.05 0.60 -2.91
C ILE A 422 -8.30 -0.24 -1.66
N ALA A 423 -7.47 -0.08 -0.61
CA ALA A 423 -7.63 -0.78 0.66
C ALA A 423 -8.99 -0.50 1.29
N LYS A 424 -9.39 0.78 1.35
CA LYS A 424 -10.68 1.20 1.90
C LYS A 424 -11.85 0.48 1.22
N ILE A 425 -11.86 0.45 -0.12
CA ILE A 425 -12.93 -0.22 -0.86
C ILE A 425 -12.89 -1.73 -0.62
N CYS A 426 -11.71 -2.36 -0.67
CA CYS A 426 -11.57 -3.78 -0.40
C CYS A 426 -12.11 -4.16 0.98
N ILE A 427 -11.77 -3.37 2.01
CA ILE A 427 -12.26 -3.57 3.38
C ILE A 427 -13.78 -3.42 3.45
N ARG A 428 -14.34 -2.35 2.87
CA ARG A 428 -15.79 -2.16 2.86
C ARG A 428 -16.52 -3.34 2.22
N GLU A 429 -16.05 -3.81 1.08
CA GLU A 429 -16.72 -4.91 0.36
C GLU A 429 -16.51 -6.27 1.02
N THR A 430 -15.44 -6.45 1.81
CA THR A 430 -15.14 -7.72 2.49
C THR A 430 -15.81 -7.82 3.86
N ILE A 431 -15.80 -6.74 4.65
CA ILE A 431 -16.27 -6.75 6.05
C ILE A 431 -17.47 -5.82 6.32
N GLY A 432 -17.91 -5.03 5.33
CA GLY A 432 -19.07 -4.15 5.44
C GLY A 432 -18.83 -2.84 6.19
N GLU A 433 -17.57 -2.41 6.36
CA GLU A 433 -17.22 -1.20 7.10
C GLU A 433 -16.45 -0.19 6.25
N ASP A 434 -16.80 1.09 6.41
CA ASP A 434 -16.17 2.19 5.68
C ASP A 434 -15.21 2.97 6.60
N PHE A 435 -13.98 3.15 6.12
CA PHE A 435 -12.97 3.94 6.83
C PHE A 435 -13.08 5.40 6.40
N ASP A 436 -13.13 6.33 7.36
CA ASP A 436 -13.11 7.74 7.04
C ASP A 436 -11.70 8.16 6.62
N LEU A 437 -11.57 8.54 5.35
CA LEU A 437 -10.32 9.00 4.76
C LEU A 437 -10.37 10.50 4.42
N SER A 438 -11.36 11.24 4.92
CA SER A 438 -11.56 12.68 4.65
C SER A 438 -10.38 13.56 5.05
N HIS A 439 -9.58 13.13 6.03
CA HIS A 439 -8.36 13.85 6.41
C HIS A 439 -7.28 13.80 5.30
N TRP A 440 -7.32 12.78 4.42
CA TRP A 440 -6.32 12.55 3.38
C TRP A 440 -6.81 12.82 1.95
N MET A 441 -8.13 12.84 1.71
CA MET A 441 -8.77 13.05 0.39
C MET A 441 -9.51 14.38 0.34
#